data_AF-A0A2S9PVD2-F1
#
_entry.id   AF-A0A2S9PVD2-F1
#
_cell.length_a   1.000
_cell.length_b   1.000
_cell.length_c   1.000
_cell.angle_alpha   90.00
_cell.angle_beta   90.00
_cell.angle_gamma   90.00
#
_symmetry.space_group_name_H-M   'P 1'
#
loop_
_entity.id
_entity.type
_entity.pdbx_description
1 polymer ?
#
loop_
_entity_poly.entity_id
_entity_poly.type
_entity_poly.pdbx_seq_one_letter_code
_entity_poly.pdbx_strand_id
1 'polypeptide(L)'
;MPTTTAPAVPVLAAPIIAALTDAGVGAFWDTDEQFLVAHRAGLTQTQALHGEHVTVDWSEVDCASLRATAWEPDGLPDYADIATVYTTPPAGPVSDEAARCARAVAEWFTTPRPRAGRTLVDALAQYGIRVFADRDSTSYAVSMDLNTYGQHVRTGMYLSVADRESSINHVPAAHTGWSVFVHDDGEPIGDPLYLSGDGELVDCAQDSAAAAAVIADFITAPISRHCDCYSQERYGRRHDRECNRYRRP
;
A
#
# COMPACT_ATOMS: atom_id res chain seq x y z
N MET A 1 28.67 29.37 -31.16
CA MET A 1 27.53 28.57 -30.63
C MET A 1 28.02 27.94 -29.34
N PRO A 2 27.38 28.18 -28.19
CA PRO A 2 27.74 27.49 -26.95
C PRO A 2 27.43 26.00 -27.12
N THR A 3 28.41 25.15 -26.84
CA THR A 3 28.23 23.71 -26.77
C THR A 3 27.42 23.43 -25.50
N THR A 4 26.12 23.15 -25.63
CA THR A 4 25.31 22.70 -24.51
C THR A 4 25.84 21.33 -24.09
N THR A 5 26.60 21.29 -23.00
CA THR A 5 27.01 20.03 -22.38
C THR A 5 25.76 19.30 -21.94
N ALA A 6 25.56 18.07 -22.41
CA ALA A 6 24.45 17.24 -21.97
C ALA A 6 24.49 17.12 -20.43
N PRO A 7 23.34 17.23 -19.74
CA PRO A 7 23.30 17.06 -18.30
C PRO A 7 23.85 15.68 -17.93
N ALA A 8 24.73 15.63 -16.94
CA ALA A 8 25.29 14.38 -16.46
C ALA A 8 24.20 13.55 -15.79
N VAL A 9 24.15 12.25 -16.10
CA VAL A 9 23.29 11.30 -15.39
C VAL A 9 23.70 11.31 -13.91
N PRO A 10 22.75 11.49 -12.97
CA PRO A 10 23.08 11.45 -11.55
C PRO A 10 23.73 10.14 -11.16
N VAL A 11 24.68 10.20 -10.21
CA VAL A 11 25.42 9.01 -9.73
C VAL A 11 24.48 7.92 -9.21
N LEU A 12 23.32 8.31 -8.65
CA LEU A 12 22.31 7.40 -8.10
C LEU A 12 21.45 6.71 -9.17
N ALA A 13 21.37 7.21 -10.39
CA ALA A 13 20.55 6.57 -11.43
C ALA A 13 21.12 5.21 -11.86
N ALA A 14 22.46 5.11 -12.00
CA ALA A 14 23.12 3.89 -12.46
C ALA A 14 22.83 2.63 -11.61
N PRO A 15 22.95 2.64 -10.26
CA PRO A 15 22.61 1.49 -9.45
C PRO A 15 21.12 1.14 -9.49
N ILE A 16 20.22 2.12 -9.63
CA ILE A 16 18.78 1.87 -9.74
C ILE A 16 18.46 1.21 -11.09
N ILE A 17 19.03 1.70 -12.20
CA ILE A 17 18.88 1.09 -13.53
C ILE A 17 19.41 -0.34 -13.52
N ALA A 18 20.56 -0.60 -12.89
CA ALA A 18 21.11 -1.94 -12.76
C ALA A 18 20.15 -2.87 -12.00
N ALA A 19 19.62 -2.44 -10.85
CA ALA A 19 18.67 -3.23 -10.06
C ALA A 19 17.37 -3.53 -10.83
N LEU A 20 16.84 -2.54 -11.56
CA LEU A 20 15.66 -2.72 -12.43
C LEU A 20 15.94 -3.72 -13.55
N THR A 21 17.10 -3.61 -14.19
CA THR A 21 17.52 -4.52 -15.26
C THR A 21 17.65 -5.96 -14.74
N ASP A 22 18.27 -6.15 -13.57
CA ASP A 22 18.39 -7.46 -12.91
C ASP A 22 17.02 -8.06 -12.54
N ALA A 23 16.04 -7.21 -12.24
CA ALA A 23 14.64 -7.61 -12.01
C ALA A 23 13.84 -7.82 -13.31
N GLY A 24 14.46 -7.66 -14.49
CA GLY A 24 13.82 -7.84 -15.80
C GLY A 24 12.96 -6.66 -16.24
N VAL A 25 13.19 -5.46 -15.70
CA VAL A 25 12.47 -4.23 -16.02
C VAL A 25 13.35 -3.35 -16.92
N GLY A 26 12.78 -2.82 -18.00
CA GLY A 26 13.48 -1.84 -18.83
C GLY A 26 13.52 -0.49 -18.13
N ALA A 27 14.65 0.22 -18.18
CA ALA A 27 14.79 1.50 -17.50
C ALA A 27 15.72 2.46 -18.25
N PHE A 28 15.44 3.75 -18.17
CA PHE A 28 16.32 4.80 -18.67
C PHE A 28 16.18 6.09 -17.86
N TRP A 29 17.20 6.96 -17.94
CA TRP A 29 17.17 8.30 -17.36
C TRP A 29 16.60 9.29 -18.37
N ASP A 30 15.54 10.01 -18.00
CA ASP A 30 15.04 11.14 -18.78
C ASP A 30 15.83 12.40 -18.41
N THR A 31 16.59 12.92 -19.36
CA THR A 31 17.44 14.10 -19.13
C THR A 31 16.66 15.40 -19.04
N ASP A 32 15.49 15.47 -19.67
CA ASP A 32 14.69 16.68 -19.77
C ASP A 32 13.87 16.86 -18.49
N GLU A 33 13.27 15.78 -18.02
CA GLU A 33 12.43 15.78 -16.82
C GLU A 33 13.18 15.44 -15.51
N GLN A 34 14.42 14.94 -15.63
CA GLN A 34 15.29 14.62 -14.50
C GLN A 34 14.74 13.54 -13.55
N PHE A 35 14.13 12.49 -14.11
CA PHE A 35 13.75 11.29 -13.37
C PHE A 35 14.09 10.01 -14.13
N LEU A 36 14.09 8.88 -13.43
CA LEU A 36 14.25 7.57 -14.04
C LEU A 36 12.89 7.04 -14.49
N VAL A 37 12.78 6.57 -15.73
CA VAL A 37 11.59 5.91 -16.26
C VAL A 37 11.83 4.42 -16.34
N ALA A 38 11.03 3.65 -15.62
CA ALA A 38 10.96 2.20 -15.68
C ALA A 38 9.71 1.76 -16.48
N HIS A 39 9.85 0.70 -17.27
CA HIS A 39 8.81 0.24 -18.18
C HIS A 39 8.88 -1.27 -18.41
N ARG A 40 7.80 -1.83 -18.97
CA ARG A 40 7.75 -3.24 -19.36
C ARG A 40 8.92 -3.60 -20.29
N ALA A 41 9.49 -4.79 -20.11
CA ALA A 41 10.55 -5.30 -20.97
C ALA A 41 10.11 -5.36 -22.44
N GLY A 42 11.03 -5.08 -23.35
CA GLY A 42 10.81 -5.15 -24.80
C GLY A 42 10.26 -3.88 -25.45
N LEU A 43 9.95 -2.84 -24.68
CA LEU A 43 9.60 -1.52 -25.22
C LEU A 43 10.86 -0.68 -25.51
N THR A 44 10.80 0.15 -26.55
CA THR A 44 11.79 1.24 -26.73
C THR A 44 11.48 2.39 -25.77
N GLN A 45 12.43 3.31 -25.57
CA GLN A 45 12.23 4.51 -24.74
C GLN A 45 11.03 5.34 -25.21
N THR A 46 10.91 5.58 -26.52
CA THR A 46 9.75 6.31 -27.09
C THR A 46 8.44 5.59 -26.84
N GLN A 47 8.40 4.25 -26.95
CA GLN A 47 7.18 3.49 -26.67
C GLN A 47 6.82 3.50 -25.18
N ALA A 48 7.82 3.47 -24.30
CA ALA A 48 7.62 3.52 -22.86
C ALA A 48 6.94 4.82 -22.43
N LEU A 49 7.37 5.96 -22.98
CA LEU A 49 6.76 7.25 -22.68
C LEU A 49 5.29 7.32 -23.13
N HIS A 50 4.92 6.69 -24.24
CA HIS A 50 3.53 6.69 -24.72
C HIS A 50 2.62 5.61 -24.08
N GLY A 51 3.09 4.91 -23.05
CA GLY A 51 2.36 3.84 -22.39
C GLY A 51 2.43 3.92 -20.87
N GLU A 52 1.92 2.88 -20.24
CA GLU A 52 2.07 2.70 -18.79
C GLU A 52 3.57 2.58 -18.44
N HIS A 53 4.02 3.42 -17.53
CA HIS A 53 5.40 3.43 -17.03
C HIS A 53 5.43 3.78 -15.54
N VAL A 54 6.60 3.64 -14.93
CA VAL A 54 6.83 4.00 -13.54
C VAL A 54 7.97 5.00 -13.49
N THR A 55 7.75 6.18 -12.93
CA THR A 55 8.86 7.10 -12.61
C THR A 55 9.47 6.70 -11.28
N VAL A 56 10.78 6.79 -11.16
CA VAL A 56 11.52 6.59 -9.91
C VAL A 56 12.29 7.85 -9.59
N ASP A 57 11.85 8.51 -8.52
CA ASP A 57 12.45 9.71 -7.97
C ASP A 57 13.22 9.40 -6.70
N TRP A 58 14.18 10.24 -6.35
CA TRP A 58 14.88 10.12 -5.08
C TRP A 58 15.22 11.47 -4.44
N SER A 59 15.34 11.45 -3.11
CA SER A 59 15.84 12.57 -2.33
C SER A 59 17.19 12.20 -1.72
N GLU A 60 18.14 13.14 -1.76
CA GLU A 60 19.48 12.99 -1.17
C GLU A 60 19.57 13.62 0.24
N VAL A 61 18.48 14.20 0.76
CA VAL A 61 18.57 15.20 1.83
C VAL A 61 19.19 14.68 3.12
N ASP A 62 19.10 13.39 3.45
CA ASP A 62 19.83 12.78 4.58
C ASP A 62 20.20 11.30 4.37
N CYS A 63 19.66 10.70 3.31
CA CYS A 63 19.70 9.29 2.96
C CYS A 63 18.89 9.09 1.68
N ALA A 64 19.25 8.12 0.82
CA ALA A 64 18.51 7.89 -0.41
C ALA A 64 17.10 7.33 -0.10
N SER A 65 16.09 8.20 -0.14
CA SER A 65 14.69 7.77 -0.21
C SER A 65 14.29 7.69 -1.67
N LEU A 66 13.81 6.54 -2.11
CA LEU A 66 13.21 6.29 -3.41
C LEU A 66 11.69 6.41 -3.32
N ARG A 67 11.08 6.95 -4.37
CA ARG A 67 9.65 6.89 -4.61
C ARG A 67 9.42 6.44 -6.05
N ALA A 68 8.61 5.41 -6.22
CA ALA A 68 8.20 4.91 -7.52
C ALA A 68 6.69 5.13 -7.71
N THR A 69 6.34 5.85 -8.77
CA THR A 69 4.95 6.21 -9.08
C THR A 69 4.60 5.70 -10.48
N ALA A 70 3.49 4.98 -10.60
CA ALA A 70 2.99 4.48 -11.87
C ALA A 70 2.11 5.52 -12.55
N TRP A 71 2.28 5.65 -13.87
CA TRP A 71 1.60 6.61 -14.71
C TRP A 71 0.98 5.92 -15.92
N GLU A 72 -0.15 6.44 -16.40
CA GLU A 72 -0.71 6.08 -17.70
C GLU A 72 -1.13 7.33 -18.50
N PRO A 73 -1.11 7.27 -19.85
CA PRO A 73 -1.66 8.34 -20.67
C PRO A 73 -3.16 8.47 -20.42
N ASP A 74 -3.64 9.69 -20.14
CA ASP A 74 -5.06 9.96 -19.87
C ASP A 74 -5.87 10.31 -21.15
N GLY A 75 -5.22 10.22 -22.31
CA GLY A 75 -5.79 10.60 -23.61
C GLY A 75 -5.59 12.07 -23.99
N LEU A 76 -4.96 12.86 -23.11
CA LEU A 76 -4.48 14.22 -23.34
C LEU A 76 -2.95 14.20 -23.54
N PRO A 77 -2.30 15.35 -23.80
CA PRO A 77 -0.83 15.45 -23.70
C PRO A 77 -0.26 15.18 -22.29
N ASP A 78 -1.09 14.89 -21.30
CA ASP A 78 -0.70 14.67 -19.90
C ASP A 78 -0.77 13.18 -19.51
N TYR A 79 -0.35 12.90 -18.27
CA TYR A 79 -0.39 11.58 -17.66
C TYR A 79 -1.16 11.63 -16.35
N ALA A 80 -1.86 10.54 -16.03
CA ALA A 80 -2.49 10.35 -14.73
C ALA A 80 -1.62 9.45 -13.85
N ASP A 81 -1.38 9.88 -12.61
CA ASP A 81 -0.89 8.98 -11.55
C ASP A 81 -1.98 7.95 -11.27
N ILE A 82 -1.60 6.67 -11.36
CA ILE A 82 -2.52 5.56 -11.09
C ILE A 82 -2.19 4.80 -9.80
N ALA A 83 -0.97 4.91 -9.29
CA ALA A 83 -0.56 4.32 -8.03
C ALA A 83 0.84 4.74 -7.60
N THR A 84 1.05 4.81 -6.29
CA THR A 84 2.39 4.66 -5.71
C THR A 84 2.76 3.17 -5.70
N VAL A 85 3.82 2.82 -6.43
CA VAL A 85 4.33 1.44 -6.56
C VAL A 85 5.25 1.10 -5.40
N TYR A 86 6.03 2.08 -4.95
CA TYR A 86 7.01 1.89 -3.90
C TYR A 86 7.35 3.23 -3.24
N THR A 87 7.47 3.23 -1.92
CA THR A 87 8.04 4.35 -1.16
C THR A 87 9.06 3.78 -0.20
N THR A 88 10.23 4.40 -0.11
CA THR A 88 11.27 3.97 0.82
C THR A 88 10.78 4.03 2.27
N PRO A 89 10.85 2.90 3.00
CA PRO A 89 10.75 2.87 4.47
C PRO A 89 11.86 3.69 5.15
N PRO A 90 12.01 3.71 6.50
CA PRO A 90 13.18 4.37 7.11
C PRO A 90 14.49 3.96 6.42
N ALA A 91 15.35 4.95 6.25
CA ALA A 91 16.43 4.87 5.30
C ALA A 91 17.43 3.73 5.51
N GLY A 92 17.78 3.06 4.41
CA GLY A 92 18.85 2.06 4.34
C GLY A 92 19.89 2.38 3.25
N PRO A 93 20.84 1.45 3.01
CA PRO A 93 21.80 1.58 1.91
C PRO A 93 21.10 1.67 0.55
N VAL A 94 21.56 2.57 -0.33
CA VAL A 94 20.99 2.81 -1.67
C VAL A 94 20.85 1.51 -2.48
N SER A 95 21.83 0.61 -2.39
CA SER A 95 21.81 -0.66 -3.13
C SER A 95 20.65 -1.56 -2.75
N ASP A 96 20.40 -1.69 -1.44
CA ASP A 96 19.33 -2.55 -0.91
C ASP A 96 17.97 -1.95 -1.25
N GLU A 97 17.90 -0.62 -1.20
CA GLU A 97 16.72 0.15 -1.51
C GLU A 97 16.37 0.12 -3.00
N ALA A 98 17.37 0.28 -3.87
CA ALA A 98 17.23 0.10 -5.31
C ALA A 98 16.74 -1.32 -5.63
N ALA A 99 17.27 -2.36 -4.96
CA ALA A 99 16.83 -3.73 -5.16
C ALA A 99 15.38 -3.97 -4.68
N ARG A 100 14.95 -3.36 -3.58
CA ARG A 100 13.55 -3.42 -3.11
C ARG A 100 12.61 -2.71 -4.07
N CYS A 101 12.93 -1.47 -4.44
CA CYS A 101 12.18 -0.69 -5.42
C CYS A 101 12.04 -1.46 -6.75
N ALA A 102 13.15 -2.00 -7.26
CA ALA A 102 13.14 -2.77 -8.50
C ALA A 102 12.23 -4.01 -8.45
N ARG A 103 12.17 -4.73 -7.31
CA ARG A 103 11.24 -5.84 -7.14
C ARG A 103 9.78 -5.39 -7.15
N ALA A 104 9.45 -4.29 -6.47
CA ALA A 104 8.10 -3.75 -6.47
C ALA A 104 7.66 -3.29 -7.87
N VAL A 105 8.56 -2.62 -8.62
CA VAL A 105 8.31 -2.22 -10.01
C VAL A 105 8.17 -3.43 -10.94
N ALA A 106 9.00 -4.46 -10.77
CA ALA A 106 8.86 -5.69 -11.55
C ALA A 106 7.52 -6.38 -11.28
N GLU A 107 7.11 -6.47 -10.01
CA GLU A 107 5.82 -7.01 -9.60
C GLU A 107 4.64 -6.22 -10.19
N TRP A 108 4.74 -4.88 -10.22
CA TRP A 108 3.74 -3.99 -10.81
C TRP A 108 3.45 -4.29 -12.28
N PHE A 109 4.49 -4.66 -13.05
CA PHE A 109 4.39 -4.95 -14.48
C PHE A 109 3.95 -6.39 -14.79
N THR A 110 3.70 -7.24 -13.80
CA THR A 110 3.18 -8.59 -14.03
C THR A 110 1.71 -8.59 -14.48
N THR A 111 1.27 -9.68 -15.12
CA THR A 111 -0.14 -9.83 -15.57
C THR A 111 -0.66 -11.23 -15.18
N PRO A 112 -1.73 -11.31 -14.36
CA PRO A 112 -2.44 -10.20 -13.72
C PRO A 112 -1.57 -9.50 -12.66
N ARG A 113 -1.75 -8.18 -12.51
CA ARG A 113 -1.05 -7.39 -11.48
C ARG A 113 -1.53 -7.83 -10.09
N PRO A 114 -0.64 -8.31 -9.19
CA PRO A 114 -1.02 -8.63 -7.83
C PRO A 114 -1.32 -7.35 -7.04
N ARG A 115 -2.22 -7.47 -6.06
CA ARG A 115 -2.59 -6.37 -5.16
C ARG A 115 -2.51 -6.86 -3.73
N ALA A 116 -1.89 -6.10 -2.84
CA ALA A 116 -1.86 -6.41 -1.41
C ALA A 116 -3.28 -6.59 -0.85
N GLY A 117 -4.22 -5.73 -1.26
CA GLY A 117 -5.61 -5.87 -0.89
C GLY A 117 -6.24 -7.20 -1.32
N ARG A 118 -5.84 -7.76 -2.47
CA ARG A 118 -6.32 -9.08 -2.90
C ARG A 118 -5.83 -10.20 -1.99
N THR A 119 -4.57 -10.14 -1.56
CA THR A 119 -4.00 -11.08 -0.58
C THR A 119 -4.80 -11.06 0.73
N LEU A 120 -5.18 -9.88 1.21
CA LEU A 120 -6.05 -9.73 2.39
C LEU A 120 -7.45 -10.31 2.16
N VAL A 121 -8.07 -10.05 1.01
CA VAL A 121 -9.39 -10.60 0.67
C VAL A 121 -9.35 -12.13 0.65
N ASP A 122 -8.33 -12.72 0.03
CA ASP A 122 -8.19 -14.18 -0.03
C ASP A 122 -7.93 -14.77 1.37
N ALA A 123 -7.23 -14.07 2.27
CA ALA A 123 -7.07 -14.45 3.67
C ALA A 123 -8.39 -14.37 4.46
N LEU A 124 -9.15 -13.28 4.31
CA LEU A 124 -10.46 -13.10 4.95
C LEU A 124 -11.48 -14.15 4.49
N ALA A 125 -11.43 -14.52 3.21
CA ALA A 125 -12.31 -15.53 2.64
C ALA A 125 -12.15 -16.92 3.30
N GLN A 126 -10.96 -17.24 3.84
CA GLN A 126 -10.74 -18.49 4.58
C GLN A 126 -11.58 -18.57 5.86
N TYR A 127 -11.98 -17.42 6.42
CA TYR A 127 -12.87 -17.31 7.57
C TYR A 127 -14.34 -17.07 7.17
N GLY A 128 -14.66 -17.12 5.87
CA GLY A 128 -15.99 -16.81 5.36
C GLY A 128 -16.35 -15.32 5.40
N ILE A 129 -15.37 -14.44 5.61
CA ILE A 129 -15.56 -13.00 5.73
C ILE A 129 -15.51 -12.36 4.35
N ARG A 130 -16.47 -11.48 4.09
CA ARG A 130 -16.55 -10.71 2.84
C ARG A 130 -16.20 -9.25 3.12
N VAL A 131 -15.54 -8.63 2.16
CA VAL A 131 -15.24 -7.20 2.18
C VAL A 131 -16.16 -6.44 1.24
N PHE A 132 -16.30 -5.16 1.50
CA PHE A 132 -16.86 -4.17 0.59
C PHE A 132 -15.82 -3.08 0.33
N ALA A 133 -15.61 -2.74 -0.95
CA ALA A 133 -14.87 -1.56 -1.35
C ALA A 133 -15.58 -0.94 -2.56
N ASP A 134 -15.75 0.38 -2.51
CA ASP A 134 -16.14 1.16 -3.68
C ASP A 134 -15.00 1.19 -4.70
N ARG A 135 -15.30 1.59 -5.95
CA ARG A 135 -14.31 1.59 -7.05
C ARG A 135 -13.02 2.34 -6.70
N ASP A 136 -13.15 3.44 -5.95
CA ASP A 136 -12.05 4.34 -5.61
C ASP A 136 -11.68 4.24 -4.12
N SER A 137 -12.09 3.17 -3.44
CA SER A 137 -11.82 3.04 -2.02
C SER A 137 -10.37 2.68 -1.75
N THR A 138 -9.78 3.38 -0.81
CA THR A 138 -8.44 3.14 -0.26
C THR A 138 -8.42 2.12 0.88
N SER A 139 -9.60 1.63 1.28
CA SER A 139 -9.81 0.69 2.38
C SER A 139 -10.89 -0.32 2.02
N TYR A 140 -10.85 -1.48 2.69
CA TYR A 140 -11.97 -2.41 2.74
C TYR A 140 -12.84 -2.13 3.97
N ALA A 141 -14.15 -2.21 3.80
CA ALA A 141 -15.09 -2.28 4.89
C ALA A 141 -15.54 -3.73 5.11
N VAL A 142 -15.57 -4.18 6.36
CA VAL A 142 -16.07 -5.49 6.77
C VAL A 142 -17.20 -5.29 7.77
N SER A 143 -18.38 -5.85 7.51
CA SER A 143 -19.50 -5.74 8.44
C SER A 143 -19.25 -6.60 9.68
N MET A 144 -19.71 -6.11 10.84
CA MET A 144 -19.78 -6.93 12.05
C MET A 144 -20.90 -7.99 11.98
N ASP A 145 -21.87 -7.82 11.08
CA ASP A 145 -22.85 -8.86 10.75
C ASP A 145 -22.47 -9.51 9.41
N LEU A 146 -22.08 -10.78 9.45
CA LEU A 146 -21.65 -11.54 8.27
C LEU A 146 -22.76 -11.72 7.21
N ASN A 147 -24.03 -11.44 7.55
CA ASN A 147 -25.13 -11.45 6.60
C ASN A 147 -25.31 -10.12 5.86
N THR A 148 -24.65 -9.05 6.30
CA THR A 148 -24.70 -7.73 5.68
C THR A 148 -23.62 -7.62 4.60
N TYR A 149 -23.99 -7.14 3.41
CA TYR A 149 -23.10 -7.06 2.26
C TYR A 149 -23.36 -5.83 1.39
N GLY A 150 -22.38 -5.54 0.51
CA GLY A 150 -22.45 -4.41 -0.41
C GLY A 150 -22.45 -3.07 0.30
N GLN A 151 -23.15 -2.10 -0.27
CA GLN A 151 -23.24 -0.72 0.25
C GLN A 151 -23.80 -0.62 1.68
N HIS A 152 -24.52 -1.64 2.15
CA HIS A 152 -25.08 -1.66 3.51
C HIS A 152 -24.04 -1.96 4.60
N VAL A 153 -22.82 -2.38 4.22
CA VAL A 153 -21.76 -2.62 5.20
C VAL A 153 -21.47 -1.37 6.05
N ARG A 154 -21.55 -0.17 5.46
CA ARG A 154 -21.22 1.10 6.14
C ARG A 154 -22.40 1.77 6.85
N THR A 155 -23.60 1.18 6.87
CA THR A 155 -24.79 1.80 7.49
C THR A 155 -24.91 1.58 9.00
N GLY A 156 -23.96 0.87 9.61
CA GLY A 156 -23.85 0.67 11.05
C GLY A 156 -22.39 0.54 11.43
N MET A 157 -22.09 -0.16 12.52
CA MET A 157 -20.70 -0.43 12.89
C MET A 157 -20.03 -1.39 11.88
N TYR A 158 -18.82 -1.05 11.46
CA TYR A 158 -18.01 -1.86 10.55
C TYR A 158 -16.54 -1.77 10.91
N LEU A 159 -15.73 -2.68 10.36
CA LEU A 159 -14.29 -2.61 10.42
C LEU A 159 -13.76 -2.00 9.12
N SER A 160 -12.92 -0.99 9.22
CA SER A 160 -12.14 -0.46 8.10
C SER A 160 -10.75 -1.07 8.12
N VAL A 161 -10.28 -1.57 6.98
CA VAL A 161 -8.96 -2.17 6.82
C VAL A 161 -8.23 -1.52 5.64
N ALA A 162 -7.05 -0.97 5.90
CA ALA A 162 -6.17 -0.40 4.88
C ALA A 162 -4.71 -0.57 5.31
N ASP A 163 -3.79 -0.53 4.35
CA ASP A 163 -2.37 -0.44 4.65
C ASP A 163 -2.07 0.89 5.38
N ARG A 164 -0.93 1.01 6.06
CA ARG A 164 -0.56 2.24 6.77
C ARG A 164 -0.44 3.45 5.85
N GLU A 165 -0.11 3.26 4.57
CA GLU A 165 -0.17 4.32 3.56
C GLU A 165 -1.59 4.66 3.10
N SER A 166 -2.62 4.11 3.77
CA SER A 166 -4.03 4.25 3.41
C SER A 166 -4.28 3.79 1.98
N SER A 167 -3.82 2.59 1.64
CA SER A 167 -4.08 1.97 0.33
C SER A 167 -4.32 0.47 0.45
N ILE A 168 -5.11 -0.07 -0.47
CA ILE A 168 -5.29 -1.50 -0.70
C ILE A 168 -4.84 -1.90 -2.13
N ASN A 169 -4.44 -0.91 -2.93
CA ASN A 169 -4.20 -1.01 -4.37
C ASN A 169 -2.70 -0.91 -4.73
N HIS A 170 -1.80 -1.24 -3.82
CA HIS A 170 -0.36 -1.36 -4.04
C HIS A 170 0.06 -2.82 -4.27
N VAL A 171 1.29 -2.99 -4.74
CA VAL A 171 1.89 -4.33 -4.90
C VAL A 171 2.29 -4.91 -3.54
N PRO A 172 2.16 -6.23 -3.34
CA PRO A 172 2.61 -6.91 -2.12
C PRO A 172 4.02 -6.56 -1.65
N ALA A 173 4.99 -6.39 -2.56
CA ALA A 173 6.37 -6.02 -2.21
C ALA A 173 6.53 -4.62 -1.58
N ALA A 174 5.52 -3.75 -1.69
CA ALA A 174 5.50 -2.41 -1.10
C ALA A 174 4.62 -2.34 0.16
N HIS A 175 4.19 -3.47 0.70
CA HIS A 175 3.29 -3.53 1.85
C HIS A 175 4.00 -3.09 3.14
N THR A 176 3.41 -2.13 3.86
CA THR A 176 3.99 -1.56 5.10
C THR A 176 3.23 -1.95 6.36
N GLY A 177 2.23 -2.83 6.22
CA GLY A 177 1.41 -3.36 7.31
C GLY A 177 -0.05 -2.91 7.24
N TRP A 178 -0.96 -3.78 7.65
CA TRP A 178 -2.38 -3.49 7.78
C TRP A 178 -2.70 -2.72 9.07
N SER A 179 -3.68 -1.83 8.94
CA SER A 179 -4.36 -1.20 10.05
C SER A 179 -5.85 -1.55 10.00
N VAL A 180 -6.41 -1.94 11.14
CA VAL A 180 -7.82 -2.31 11.29
C VAL A 180 -8.44 -1.42 12.36
N PHE A 181 -9.45 -0.65 11.99
CA PHE A 181 -10.19 0.23 12.89
C PHE A 181 -11.66 -0.18 12.93
N VAL A 182 -12.28 -0.04 14.11
CA VAL A 182 -13.74 -0.03 14.22
C VAL A 182 -14.23 1.35 13.81
N HIS A 183 -15.29 1.40 12.99
CA HIS A 183 -15.96 2.65 12.64
C HIS A 183 -17.44 2.58 13.02
N ASP A 184 -17.99 3.73 13.40
CA ASP A 184 -19.43 3.98 13.51
C ASP A 184 -19.76 5.32 12.83
N ASP A 185 -20.78 5.32 11.99
CA ASP A 185 -21.17 6.47 11.15
C ASP A 185 -19.99 7.11 10.38
N GLY A 186 -19.02 6.29 9.97
CA GLY A 186 -17.83 6.75 9.24
C GLY A 186 -16.64 7.16 10.10
N GLU A 187 -16.83 7.39 11.40
CA GLU A 187 -15.77 7.83 12.31
C GLU A 187 -15.09 6.64 13.00
N PRO A 188 -13.75 6.62 13.13
CA PRO A 188 -13.05 5.58 13.85
C PRO A 188 -13.34 5.66 15.35
N ILE A 189 -13.59 4.51 15.98
CA ILE A 189 -13.82 4.37 17.41
C ILE A 189 -12.57 3.79 18.06
N GLY A 190 -12.03 4.51 19.05
CA GLY A 190 -10.97 4.02 19.94
C GLY A 190 -9.62 3.80 19.24
N ASP A 191 -8.84 2.88 19.81
CA ASP A 191 -7.54 2.45 19.30
C ASP A 191 -7.73 1.41 18.16
N PRO A 192 -6.76 1.25 17.24
CA PRO A 192 -6.83 0.21 16.21
C PRO A 192 -6.93 -1.18 16.83
N LEU A 193 -7.80 -2.01 16.25
CA LEU A 193 -7.96 -3.41 16.60
C LEU A 193 -6.73 -4.23 16.22
N TYR A 194 -6.14 -3.91 15.06
CA TYR A 194 -4.91 -4.50 14.56
C TYR A 194 -4.07 -3.40 13.96
N LEU A 195 -2.78 -3.42 14.26
CA LEU A 195 -1.80 -2.54 13.66
C LEU A 195 -0.49 -3.30 13.55
N SER A 196 -0.05 -3.53 12.33
CA SER A 196 1.27 -4.07 12.01
C SER A 196 2.10 -3.04 11.27
N GLY A 197 3.41 -3.31 11.22
CA GLY A 197 4.40 -2.41 10.65
C GLY A 197 4.53 -1.08 11.40
N ASP A 198 5.66 -0.43 11.21
CA ASP A 198 6.02 0.88 11.76
C ASP A 198 6.48 1.84 10.65
N GLY A 199 6.11 1.54 9.41
CA GLY A 199 6.62 2.18 8.21
C GLY A 199 7.65 1.30 7.48
N GLU A 200 8.15 0.23 8.10
CA GLU A 200 8.95 -0.80 7.43
C GLU A 200 8.11 -1.74 6.56
N LEU A 201 8.76 -2.37 5.57
CA LEU A 201 8.13 -3.40 4.75
C LEU A 201 7.84 -4.64 5.58
N VAL A 202 6.65 -5.19 5.42
CA VAL A 202 6.21 -6.42 6.08
C VAL A 202 5.84 -7.47 5.03
N ASP A 203 6.01 -8.75 5.33
CA ASP A 203 5.51 -9.83 4.48
C ASP A 203 3.98 -9.74 4.35
N CYS A 204 3.51 -9.35 3.16
CA CYS A 204 2.10 -9.10 2.90
C CYS A 204 1.21 -10.33 3.14
N ALA A 205 1.69 -11.53 2.85
CA ALA A 205 0.89 -12.74 3.02
C ALA A 205 0.72 -13.09 4.50
N GLN A 206 1.82 -13.05 5.26
CA GLN A 206 1.79 -13.28 6.71
C GLN A 206 0.96 -12.21 7.44
N ASP A 207 1.13 -10.94 7.06
CA ASP A 207 0.40 -9.86 7.69
C ASP A 207 -1.10 -9.90 7.36
N SER A 208 -1.45 -10.19 6.10
CA SER A 208 -2.83 -10.41 5.69
C SER A 208 -3.51 -11.55 6.46
N ALA A 209 -2.79 -12.65 6.68
CA ALA A 209 -3.29 -13.78 7.46
C ALA A 209 -3.50 -13.42 8.94
N ALA A 210 -2.57 -12.65 9.53
CA ALA A 210 -2.68 -12.17 10.91
C ALA A 210 -3.84 -11.19 11.08
N ALA A 211 -3.97 -10.20 10.19
CA ALA A 211 -5.09 -9.27 10.19
C ALA A 211 -6.44 -9.99 10.03
N ALA A 212 -6.54 -10.94 9.09
CA ALA A 212 -7.75 -11.74 8.90
C ALA A 212 -8.13 -12.56 10.15
N ALA A 213 -7.16 -13.15 10.84
CA ALA A 213 -7.40 -13.88 12.08
C ALA A 213 -7.93 -12.98 13.20
N VAL A 214 -7.37 -11.77 13.37
CA VAL A 214 -7.85 -10.80 14.37
C VAL A 214 -9.27 -10.34 14.04
N ILE A 215 -9.56 -10.04 12.77
CA ILE A 215 -10.90 -9.66 12.32
C ILE A 215 -11.91 -10.79 12.60
N ALA A 216 -11.54 -12.04 12.31
CA ALA A 216 -12.40 -13.20 12.56
C ALA A 216 -12.69 -13.42 14.05
N ASP A 217 -11.68 -13.33 14.91
CA ASP A 217 -11.85 -13.43 16.37
C ASP A 217 -12.77 -12.30 16.88
N PHE A 218 -12.57 -11.08 16.41
CA PHE A 218 -13.38 -9.94 16.80
C PHE A 218 -14.85 -10.08 16.38
N ILE A 219 -15.14 -10.49 15.15
CA ILE A 219 -16.54 -10.64 14.67
C ILE A 219 -17.25 -11.81 15.38
N THR A 220 -16.53 -12.87 15.71
CA THR A 220 -17.13 -14.08 16.32
C THR A 220 -17.12 -14.08 17.85
N ALA A 221 -16.46 -13.10 18.47
CA ALA A 221 -16.45 -12.96 19.91
C ALA A 221 -17.87 -12.68 20.46
N PRO A 222 -18.22 -13.24 21.65
CA PRO A 222 -19.50 -12.94 22.28
C PRO A 222 -19.64 -11.43 22.54
N ILE A 223 -20.83 -10.87 22.27
CA ILE A 223 -21.16 -9.43 22.43
C ILE A 223 -20.77 -8.88 23.82
N SER A 224 -20.76 -9.72 24.86
CA SER A 224 -20.30 -9.31 26.20
C SER A 224 -18.83 -8.90 26.29
N ARG A 225 -18.00 -9.21 25.28
CA ARG A 225 -16.62 -8.72 25.13
C ARG A 225 -16.53 -7.39 24.38
N HIS A 226 -17.59 -7.01 23.68
CA HIS A 226 -17.69 -5.74 22.96
C HIS A 226 -18.32 -4.76 23.95
N CYS A 227 -17.57 -4.39 25.00
CA CYS A 227 -18.13 -3.58 26.08
C CYS A 227 -18.86 -2.35 25.51
N ASP A 228 -20.04 -2.06 26.05
CA ASP A 228 -20.86 -0.87 25.71
C ASP A 228 -20.07 0.46 25.78
N CYS A 229 -18.90 0.44 26.43
CA CYS A 229 -17.91 1.51 26.45
C CYS A 229 -17.49 2.00 25.05
N TYR A 230 -17.38 1.12 24.05
CA TYR A 230 -16.99 1.53 22.69
C TYR A 230 -17.98 2.53 22.08
N SER A 231 -19.28 2.42 22.38
CA SER A 231 -20.30 3.37 21.88
C SER A 231 -20.33 4.71 22.62
N GLN A 232 -19.62 4.85 23.75
CA GLN A 232 -19.65 6.06 24.58
C GLN A 232 -18.35 6.86 24.58
N GLU A 233 -17.30 6.38 23.90
CA GLU A 233 -15.96 6.97 23.98
C GLU A 233 -15.59 7.77 22.71
N ARG A 234 -15.07 8.98 22.92
CA ARG A 234 -14.54 9.85 21.86
C ARG A 234 -13.03 9.60 21.69
N TYR A 235 -12.54 9.81 20.46
CA TYR A 235 -11.12 9.75 20.10
C TYR A 235 -10.21 10.47 21.13
N GLY A 236 -9.20 9.76 21.64
CA GLY A 236 -8.14 10.31 22.52
C GLY A 236 -8.36 10.21 24.04
N ARG A 237 -9.44 9.57 24.52
CA ARG A 237 -9.55 9.20 25.94
C ARG A 237 -8.95 7.82 26.19
N ARG A 238 -8.12 7.69 27.23
CA ARG A 238 -7.57 6.39 27.65
C ARG A 238 -8.71 5.51 28.17
N HIS A 239 -8.83 4.30 27.61
CA HIS A 239 -9.73 3.26 28.10
C HIS A 239 -9.59 3.07 29.61
N ASP A 240 -10.71 2.86 30.29
CA ASP A 240 -10.66 2.42 31.68
C ASP A 240 -9.96 1.05 31.77
N ARG A 241 -9.11 0.89 32.80
CA ARG A 241 -8.21 -0.27 32.93
C ARG A 241 -8.97 -1.59 33.04
N GLU A 242 -10.23 -1.56 33.45
CA GLU A 242 -11.07 -2.76 33.57
C GLU A 242 -11.62 -3.30 32.24
N CYS A 243 -11.77 -2.48 31.18
CA CYS A 243 -12.13 -2.98 29.85
C CYS A 243 -10.98 -3.74 29.18
N ASN A 244 -9.74 -3.34 29.46
CA ASN A 244 -8.53 -4.06 29.01
C ASN A 244 -8.36 -5.45 29.66
N ARG A 245 -9.21 -5.85 30.60
CA ARG A 245 -9.13 -7.14 31.30
C ARG A 245 -9.49 -8.33 30.39
N TYR A 246 -10.13 -8.09 29.25
CA TYR A 246 -10.39 -9.10 28.20
C TYR A 246 -9.37 -9.10 27.06
N ARG A 247 -8.39 -8.18 27.09
CA ARG A 247 -7.17 -8.29 26.31
C ARG A 247 -6.41 -9.50 26.89
N ARG A 248 -6.60 -10.69 26.29
CA ARG A 248 -5.75 -11.84 26.61
C ARG A 248 -4.29 -11.50 26.27
N PRO A 249 -3.31 -12.10 26.98
CA PRO A 249 -1.90 -11.73 26.90
C PRO A 249 -1.33 -11.74 25.48
#